data_AF-A0A7C0WLP1-F1
#
_entry.id   AF-A0A7C0WLP1-F1
#
_cell.length_a   1.000
_cell.length_b   1.000
_cell.length_c   1.000
_cell.angle_alpha   90.00
_cell.angle_beta   90.00
_cell.angle_gamma   90.00
#
_symmetry.space_group_name_H-M   'P 1'
#
loop_
_entity.id
_entity.type
_entity.pdbx_description
1 polymer ?
#
loop_
_entity_poly.entity_id
_entity_poly.type
_entity_poly.pdbx_seq_one_letter_code
_entity_poly.pdbx_strand_id
1 'polypeptide(L)'
;MHWANQPVIGYGLPEDTRDRMDTLSEQGMIGYFGQKFYNLVYDLVSHEGLDPDHPAARGRVGQCGMAVYSKSDMARLFAGMDLTKMNVVHISYYQVVPSLAQYIALAEDQGLTPDQLRGNSMNWYHQSAYVGMSAFPPRHGQRLAVDLIKYCAENMPRWNTTNFFGYGAEEAGGTAVEETALMLAYGIDLVRACIASGLTADQALP
;
A
#
# COMPACT_ATOMS: atom_id res chain seq x y z
N MET A 1 5.04 19.67 17.15
CA MET A 1 4.65 18.39 16.51
C MET A 1 5.94 17.76 16.00
N HIS A 2 6.28 16.54 16.42
CA HIS A 2 7.45 15.82 15.90
C HIS A 2 7.03 15.06 14.63
N TRP A 3 7.94 14.91 13.66
CA TRP A 3 7.69 14.03 12.52
C TRP A 3 7.65 12.56 12.99
N ALA A 4 6.91 11.72 12.27
CA ALA A 4 6.94 10.28 12.51
C ALA A 4 8.20 9.67 11.88
N ASN A 5 8.83 8.72 12.57
CA ASN A 5 9.95 7.95 12.02
C ASN A 5 9.40 6.68 11.35
N GLN A 6 9.41 6.65 10.02
CA GLN A 6 8.75 5.63 9.21
C GLN A 6 9.71 4.97 8.22
N PRO A 7 10.72 4.21 8.71
CA PRO A 7 11.63 3.50 7.82
C PRO A 7 10.85 2.47 6.99
N VAL A 8 11.23 2.33 5.72
CA VAL A 8 10.76 1.24 4.87
C VAL A 8 11.37 -0.07 5.34
N ILE A 9 10.54 -1.11 5.49
CA ILE A 9 10.93 -2.44 5.96
C ILE A 9 10.36 -3.47 4.99
N GLY A 10 11.18 -4.43 4.57
CA GLY A 10 10.71 -5.55 3.76
C GLY A 10 11.88 -6.26 3.10
N TYR A 11 12.10 -7.50 3.50
CA TYR A 11 13.09 -8.39 2.89
C TYR A 11 12.81 -9.84 3.30
N GLY A 12 13.28 -10.77 2.49
CA GLY A 12 13.21 -12.20 2.81
C GLY A 12 11.78 -12.71 2.96
N LEU A 13 11.61 -13.68 3.84
CA LEU A 13 10.34 -14.28 4.21
C LEU A 13 9.54 -13.38 5.16
N PRO A 14 8.23 -13.66 5.37
CA PRO A 14 7.41 -12.94 6.35
C PRO A 14 8.07 -12.83 7.74
N GLU A 15 8.72 -13.89 8.21
CA GLU A 15 9.41 -13.92 9.51
C GLU A 15 10.64 -13.01 9.55
N ASP A 16 11.43 -12.97 8.47
CA ASP A 16 12.63 -12.13 8.40
C ASP A 16 12.25 -10.64 8.52
N THR A 17 11.16 -10.26 7.84
CA THR A 17 10.58 -8.91 7.94
C THR A 17 9.97 -8.67 9.32
N ARG A 18 9.31 -9.67 9.90
CA ARG A 18 8.74 -9.58 11.25
C ARG A 18 9.79 -9.35 12.33
N ASP A 19 10.91 -10.06 12.26
CA ASP A 19 12.03 -9.88 13.18
C ASP A 19 12.54 -8.42 13.14
N ARG A 20 12.57 -7.82 11.95
CA ARG A 20 12.92 -6.40 11.80
C ARG A 20 11.87 -5.46 12.38
N MET A 21 10.59 -5.74 12.17
CA MET A 21 9.48 -4.98 12.75
C MET A 21 9.57 -4.95 14.28
N ASP A 22 9.80 -6.10 14.89
CA ASP A 22 9.91 -6.23 16.35
C ASP A 22 11.17 -5.52 16.86
N THR A 23 12.33 -5.75 16.23
CA THR A 23 13.59 -5.07 16.56
C THR A 23 13.44 -3.54 16.56
N LEU A 24 12.82 -2.98 15.51
CA LEU A 24 12.63 -1.53 15.42
C LEU A 24 11.64 -1.01 16.46
N SER A 25 10.60 -1.77 16.77
CA SER A 25 9.63 -1.42 17.81
C SER A 25 10.30 -1.39 19.20
N GLU A 26 11.15 -2.36 19.50
CA GLU A 26 11.94 -2.42 20.74
C GLU A 26 12.95 -1.27 20.85
N GLN A 27 13.48 -0.80 19.72
CA GLN A 27 14.35 0.37 19.63
C GLN A 27 13.59 1.72 19.72
N GLY A 28 12.28 1.69 19.95
CA GLY A 28 11.46 2.88 20.17
C GLY A 28 10.85 3.48 18.89
N MET A 29 10.80 2.73 17.79
CA MET A 29 10.07 3.17 16.60
C MET A 29 8.59 3.32 16.92
N ILE A 30 8.07 4.53 16.77
CA ILE A 30 6.67 4.88 16.92
C ILE A 30 6.19 5.68 15.71
N GLY A 31 4.96 5.41 15.28
CA GLY A 31 4.31 6.19 14.22
C GLY A 31 3.56 7.40 14.76
N TYR A 32 2.63 7.90 13.94
CA TYR A 32 1.73 8.96 14.34
C TYR A 32 0.94 8.57 15.59
N PHE A 33 0.70 9.55 16.46
CA PHE A 33 -0.09 9.40 17.68
C PHE A 33 0.41 8.31 18.65
N GLY A 34 1.71 7.97 18.59
CA GLY A 34 2.34 7.00 19.50
C GLY A 34 1.95 5.54 19.26
N GLN A 35 1.31 5.23 18.12
CA GLN A 35 0.94 3.88 17.74
C GLN A 35 2.11 3.13 17.09
N LYS A 36 2.10 1.80 17.14
CA LYS A 36 2.99 0.99 16.30
C LYS A 36 2.70 1.30 14.83
N PHE A 37 3.75 1.36 14.02
CA PHE A 37 3.65 1.70 12.61
C PHE A 37 4.67 0.93 11.80
N TYR A 38 4.24 0.35 10.69
CA TYR A 38 5.12 -0.45 9.82
C TYR A 38 4.91 -0.07 8.36
N ASN A 39 5.99 0.38 7.71
CA ASN A 39 6.00 0.72 6.29
C ASN A 39 6.57 -0.44 5.49
N LEU A 40 5.69 -1.28 4.94
CA LEU A 40 6.06 -2.60 4.44
C LEU A 40 6.19 -2.60 2.92
N VAL A 41 7.37 -2.95 2.41
CA VAL A 41 7.64 -3.09 0.97
C VAL A 41 7.63 -4.55 0.55
N TYR A 42 6.86 -4.83 -0.49
CA TYR A 42 6.74 -6.13 -1.13
C TYR A 42 7.83 -6.30 -2.19
N ASP A 43 8.13 -7.54 -2.55
CA ASP A 43 9.07 -7.81 -3.62
C ASP A 43 8.54 -7.43 -5.02
N LEU A 44 9.43 -7.45 -6.01
CA LEU A 44 9.09 -7.09 -7.40
C LEU A 44 8.01 -8.01 -8.00
N VAL A 45 7.97 -9.28 -7.62
CA VAL A 45 7.00 -10.27 -8.13
C VAL A 45 5.60 -9.89 -7.68
N SER A 46 5.43 -9.60 -6.38
CA SER A 46 4.19 -9.08 -5.83
C SER A 46 3.86 -7.71 -6.41
N HIS A 47 4.82 -6.81 -6.62
CA HIS A 47 4.55 -5.50 -7.25
C HIS A 47 3.92 -5.60 -8.64
N GLU A 48 4.25 -6.64 -9.39
CA GLU A 48 3.68 -6.92 -10.71
C GLU A 48 2.34 -7.69 -10.64
N GLY A 49 1.91 -8.09 -9.44
CA GLY A 49 0.69 -8.87 -9.25
C GLY A 49 0.83 -10.34 -9.71
N LEU A 50 2.04 -10.89 -9.66
CA LEU A 50 2.34 -12.26 -10.03
C LEU A 50 2.44 -13.16 -8.79
N ASP A 51 2.09 -14.44 -8.98
CA ASP A 51 2.40 -15.49 -8.01
C ASP A 51 3.87 -15.95 -8.14
N PRO A 52 4.47 -16.47 -7.07
CA PRO A 52 5.90 -16.82 -7.05
C PRO A 52 6.27 -18.00 -7.95
N ASP A 53 5.31 -18.83 -8.34
CA ASP A 53 5.49 -19.94 -9.27
C ASP A 53 5.27 -19.54 -10.74
N HIS A 54 4.86 -18.30 -11.01
CA HIS A 54 4.71 -17.79 -12.36
C HIS A 54 6.08 -17.81 -13.09
N PRO A 55 6.16 -18.24 -14.37
CA PRO A 55 7.44 -18.33 -15.08
C PRO A 55 8.26 -17.03 -15.10
N ALA A 56 7.58 -15.87 -15.15
CA ALA A 56 8.22 -14.55 -15.11
C ALA A 56 8.74 -14.13 -13.72
N ALA A 57 8.36 -14.83 -12.65
CA ALA A 57 8.85 -14.60 -11.29
C ALA A 57 10.22 -15.25 -11.02
N ARG A 58 10.67 -16.15 -11.91
CA ARG A 58 11.89 -16.93 -11.71
C ARG A 58 13.11 -16.02 -11.48
N GLY A 59 13.73 -16.19 -10.31
CA GLY A 59 14.93 -15.43 -9.91
C GLY A 59 14.64 -14.02 -9.38
N ARG A 60 13.37 -13.62 -9.28
CA ARG A 60 12.94 -12.28 -8.83
C ARG A 60 12.23 -12.29 -7.47
N VAL A 61 11.80 -13.46 -6.99
CA VAL A 61 11.20 -13.65 -5.67
C VAL A 61 12.12 -13.12 -4.57
N GLY A 62 11.58 -12.25 -3.71
CA GLY A 62 12.28 -11.61 -2.59
C GLY A 62 13.25 -10.48 -3.01
N GLN A 63 13.31 -10.11 -4.29
CA GLN A 63 14.09 -8.95 -4.72
C GLN A 63 13.39 -7.64 -4.33
N CYS A 64 14.15 -6.71 -3.75
CA CYS A 64 13.70 -5.37 -3.39
C CYS A 64 12.57 -5.29 -2.34
N GLY A 65 12.19 -6.40 -1.71
CA GLY A 65 11.16 -6.40 -0.68
C GLY A 65 10.85 -7.79 -0.12
N MET A 66 9.80 -7.86 0.71
CA MET A 66 9.38 -9.12 1.34
C MET A 66 8.57 -10.01 0.39
N ALA A 67 8.75 -11.32 0.51
CA ALA A 67 8.02 -12.34 -0.23
C ALA A 67 6.69 -12.67 0.49
N VAL A 68 5.62 -11.95 0.13
CA VAL A 68 4.26 -12.15 0.66
C VAL A 68 3.29 -12.17 -0.52
N TYR A 69 2.59 -13.30 -0.70
CA TYR A 69 1.71 -13.52 -1.86
C TYR A 69 0.28 -13.92 -1.45
N SER A 70 0.08 -14.36 -0.21
CA SER A 70 -1.19 -14.91 0.27
C SER A 70 -1.58 -14.39 1.66
N LYS A 71 -2.86 -14.61 2.02
CA LYS A 71 -3.33 -14.42 3.41
C LYS A 71 -2.50 -15.21 4.41
N SER A 72 -2.05 -16.43 4.05
CA SER A 72 -1.23 -17.26 4.93
C SER A 72 0.13 -16.62 5.22
N ASP A 73 0.73 -15.96 4.23
CA ASP A 73 1.99 -15.24 4.42
C ASP A 73 1.78 -14.00 5.30
N MET A 74 0.68 -13.26 5.10
CA MET A 74 0.31 -12.16 6.00
C MET A 74 0.05 -12.64 7.44
N ALA A 75 -0.58 -13.81 7.60
CA ALA A 75 -0.82 -14.40 8.91
C ALA A 75 0.49 -14.72 9.65
N ARG A 76 1.51 -15.19 8.92
CA ARG A 76 2.86 -15.41 9.45
C ARG A 76 3.53 -14.08 9.83
N LEU A 77 3.46 -13.08 8.96
CA LEU A 77 4.00 -11.73 9.21
C LEU A 77 3.41 -11.10 10.49
N PHE A 78 2.09 -11.13 10.64
CA PHE A 78 1.39 -10.49 11.76
C PHE A 78 1.03 -11.45 12.91
N ALA A 79 1.69 -12.62 12.98
CA ALA A 79 1.38 -13.62 13.99
C ALA A 79 1.43 -13.03 15.42
N GLY A 80 0.33 -13.17 16.16
CA GLY A 80 0.19 -12.67 17.53
C GLY A 80 0.09 -11.14 17.68
N MET A 81 -0.01 -10.38 16.58
CA MET A 81 -0.22 -8.93 16.63
C MET A 81 -1.71 -8.59 16.67
N ASP A 82 -2.06 -7.60 17.49
CA ASP A 82 -3.38 -6.98 17.50
C ASP A 82 -3.44 -5.91 16.41
N LEU A 83 -4.11 -6.21 15.30
CA LEU A 83 -4.21 -5.32 14.14
C LEU A 83 -4.90 -3.98 14.46
N THR A 84 -5.66 -3.89 15.56
CA THR A 84 -6.32 -2.64 15.98
C THR A 84 -5.38 -1.66 16.68
N LYS A 85 -4.19 -2.12 17.10
CA LYS A 85 -3.18 -1.35 17.85
C LYS A 85 -1.97 -0.96 17.00
N MET A 86 -2.12 -0.98 15.68
CA MET A 86 -1.06 -0.60 14.76
C MET A 86 -1.63 0.12 13.54
N ASN A 87 -0.73 0.84 12.85
CA ASN A 87 -0.95 1.31 11.49
C ASN A 87 0.00 0.54 10.59
N VAL A 88 -0.50 0.07 9.45
CA VAL A 88 0.32 -0.59 8.44
C VAL A 88 0.24 0.20 7.14
N VAL A 89 1.38 0.40 6.49
CA VAL A 89 1.43 0.92 5.13
C VAL A 89 1.91 -0.21 4.24
N HIS A 90 1.08 -0.55 3.25
CA HIS A 90 1.42 -1.55 2.25
C HIS A 90 1.98 -0.83 1.03
N ILE A 91 3.31 -0.70 0.94
CA ILE A 91 4.02 -0.17 -0.25
C ILE A 91 3.84 -1.17 -1.39
N SER A 92 2.74 -0.98 -2.10
CA SER A 92 2.21 -1.87 -3.12
C SER A 92 1.98 -1.11 -4.42
N TYR A 93 2.10 -1.84 -5.53
CA TYR A 93 1.89 -1.35 -6.88
C TYR A 93 0.61 -2.00 -7.40
N TYR A 94 0.71 -2.96 -8.32
CA TYR A 94 -0.46 -3.57 -8.95
C TYR A 94 -1.22 -4.51 -8.02
N GLN A 95 -0.56 -5.03 -6.99
CA GLN A 95 -1.19 -5.89 -6.00
C GLN A 95 -1.93 -5.16 -4.89
N VAL A 96 -2.06 -3.82 -4.93
CA VAL A 96 -2.69 -3.07 -3.83
C VAL A 96 -4.08 -3.59 -3.45
N VAL A 97 -4.90 -3.98 -4.44
CA VAL A 97 -6.25 -4.54 -4.21
C VAL A 97 -6.17 -5.92 -3.55
N PRO A 98 -5.49 -6.93 -4.13
CA PRO A 98 -5.39 -8.25 -3.49
C PRO A 98 -4.68 -8.19 -2.13
N SER A 99 -3.65 -7.35 -1.95
CA SER A 99 -2.99 -7.20 -0.64
C SER A 99 -3.93 -6.62 0.42
N LEU A 100 -4.71 -5.59 0.11
CA LEU A 100 -5.70 -5.07 1.05
C LEU A 100 -6.77 -6.12 1.37
N ALA A 101 -7.26 -6.86 0.37
CA ALA A 101 -8.23 -7.93 0.57
C ALA A 101 -7.67 -9.06 1.47
N GLN A 102 -6.41 -9.45 1.28
CA GLN A 102 -5.74 -10.43 2.15
C GLN A 102 -5.60 -9.92 3.59
N TYR A 103 -5.30 -8.62 3.77
CA TYR A 103 -5.20 -8.00 5.10
C TYR A 103 -6.57 -7.94 5.81
N ILE A 104 -7.63 -7.61 5.08
CA ILE A 104 -9.01 -7.65 5.60
C ILE A 104 -9.39 -9.08 5.99
N ALA A 105 -9.14 -10.06 5.13
CA ALA A 105 -9.46 -11.47 5.42
C ALA A 105 -8.67 -12.00 6.63
N LEU A 106 -7.44 -11.54 6.84
CA LEU A 106 -6.68 -11.85 8.06
C LEU A 106 -7.31 -11.21 9.30
N ALA A 107 -7.82 -9.99 9.20
CA ALA A 107 -8.51 -9.33 10.30
C ALA A 107 -9.82 -10.05 10.66
N GLU A 108 -10.57 -10.52 9.66
CA GLU A 108 -11.78 -11.32 9.86
C GLU A 108 -11.48 -12.63 10.60
N ASP A 109 -10.35 -13.30 10.31
CA ASP A 109 -9.90 -14.49 11.06
C ASP A 109 -9.65 -14.17 12.56
N GLN A 110 -9.34 -12.90 12.90
CA GLN A 110 -9.19 -12.41 14.27
C GLN A 110 -10.52 -11.89 14.88
N GLY A 111 -11.64 -12.02 14.17
CA GLY A 111 -12.94 -11.51 14.60
C GLY A 111 -13.08 -9.99 14.50
N LEU A 112 -12.24 -9.33 13.70
CA LEU A 112 -12.27 -7.89 13.48
C LEU A 112 -13.07 -7.55 12.22
N THR A 113 -13.65 -6.37 12.18
CA THR A 113 -14.33 -5.79 11.03
C THR A 113 -13.46 -4.73 10.33
N PRO A 114 -13.67 -4.47 9.02
CA PRO A 114 -12.82 -3.54 8.27
C PRO A 114 -12.73 -2.12 8.85
N ASP A 115 -13.77 -1.63 9.53
CA ASP A 115 -13.81 -0.29 10.14
C ASP A 115 -12.89 -0.14 11.36
N GLN A 116 -12.40 -1.27 11.91
CA GLN A 116 -11.45 -1.29 13.01
C GLN A 116 -10.00 -1.16 12.54
N LEU A 117 -9.73 -1.38 11.26
CA LEU A 117 -8.38 -1.37 10.69
C LEU A 117 -7.90 0.05 10.40
N ARG A 118 -6.59 0.25 10.58
CA ARG A 118 -5.91 1.51 10.28
C ARG A 118 -4.66 1.25 9.46
N GLY A 119 -4.41 2.10 8.49
CA GLY A 119 -3.29 1.92 7.60
C GLY A 119 -3.45 2.67 6.29
N ASN A 120 -2.54 2.41 5.37
CA ASN A 120 -2.47 3.12 4.10
C ASN A 120 -2.28 2.12 2.95
N SER A 121 -3.09 2.30 1.92
CA SER A 121 -2.81 1.80 0.58
C SER A 121 -2.09 2.87 -0.23
N MET A 122 -1.14 2.46 -1.06
CA MET A 122 -0.45 3.39 -1.94
C MET A 122 -1.31 3.82 -3.11
N ASN A 123 -1.97 2.87 -3.76
CA ASN A 123 -2.89 3.10 -4.88
C ASN A 123 -2.21 3.82 -6.07
N TRP A 124 -1.01 3.38 -6.41
CA TRP A 124 -0.09 4.02 -7.35
C TRP A 124 -0.24 3.59 -8.82
N TYR A 125 -1.45 3.25 -9.27
CA TYR A 125 -1.67 2.79 -10.65
C TYR A 125 -1.23 3.80 -11.73
N HIS A 126 -1.19 5.09 -11.39
CA HIS A 126 -0.74 6.17 -12.27
C HIS A 126 0.76 6.14 -12.59
N GLN A 127 1.58 5.48 -11.76
CA GLN A 127 3.03 5.38 -11.98
C GLN A 127 3.41 4.69 -13.28
N SER A 128 2.50 3.87 -13.83
CA SER A 128 2.67 3.21 -15.12
C SER A 128 2.98 4.17 -16.28
N ALA A 129 2.61 5.45 -16.15
CA ALA A 129 2.91 6.48 -17.14
C ALA A 129 4.40 6.85 -17.23
N TYR A 130 5.20 6.60 -16.19
CA TYR A 130 6.60 7.04 -16.14
C TYR A 130 7.60 6.04 -15.54
N VAL A 131 7.15 5.00 -14.82
CA VAL A 131 8.03 3.99 -14.19
C VAL A 131 8.26 2.76 -15.09
N GLY A 132 7.57 2.66 -16.23
CA GLY A 132 7.77 1.58 -17.20
C GLY A 132 7.27 0.19 -16.74
N MET A 133 6.64 0.09 -15.57
CA MET A 133 5.96 -1.11 -15.09
C MET A 133 4.48 -1.00 -15.46
N SER A 134 3.99 -1.90 -16.31
CA SER A 134 2.57 -1.98 -16.67
C SER A 134 2.06 -3.40 -16.76
N ALA A 135 1.15 -3.77 -15.84
CA ALA A 135 0.45 -5.05 -15.88
C ALA A 135 -0.81 -5.02 -16.77
N PHE A 136 -1.45 -3.85 -16.91
CA PHE A 136 -2.66 -3.65 -17.69
C PHE A 136 -2.84 -2.18 -18.13
N PRO A 137 -3.72 -1.90 -19.12
CA PRO A 137 -3.94 -0.55 -19.61
C PRO A 137 -4.31 0.46 -18.50
N PRO A 138 -3.81 1.72 -18.55
CA PRO A 138 -3.97 2.70 -17.47
C PRO A 138 -5.42 2.91 -16.99
N ARG A 139 -6.39 2.92 -17.90
CA ARG A 139 -7.83 3.06 -17.59
C ARG A 139 -8.34 2.00 -16.59
N HIS A 140 -7.78 0.78 -16.63
CA HIS A 140 -8.19 -0.29 -15.72
C HIS A 140 -7.61 -0.06 -14.32
N GLY A 141 -6.38 0.45 -14.24
CA GLY A 141 -5.78 0.88 -12.98
C GLY A 141 -6.51 2.04 -12.33
N GLN A 142 -6.91 3.04 -13.11
CA GLN A 142 -7.73 4.13 -12.60
C GLN A 142 -9.06 3.64 -12.04
N ARG A 143 -9.74 2.73 -12.74
CA ARG A 143 -10.97 2.12 -12.21
C ARG A 143 -10.73 1.39 -10.89
N LEU A 144 -9.68 0.57 -10.81
CA LEU A 144 -9.32 -0.13 -9.57
C LEU A 144 -8.97 0.85 -8.44
N ALA A 145 -8.34 1.98 -8.75
CA ALA A 145 -8.04 3.02 -7.78
C ALA A 145 -9.32 3.61 -7.19
N VAL A 146 -10.29 3.93 -8.04
CA VAL A 146 -11.60 4.46 -7.63
C VAL A 146 -12.40 3.42 -6.84
N ASP A 147 -12.42 2.16 -7.29
CA ASP A 147 -13.12 1.07 -6.60
C ASP A 147 -12.56 0.85 -5.18
N LEU A 148 -11.23 0.90 -5.02
CA LEU A 148 -10.58 0.82 -3.71
C LEU A 148 -10.97 2.00 -2.81
N ILE A 149 -10.93 3.23 -3.33
CA ILE A 149 -11.33 4.43 -2.59
C ILE A 149 -12.78 4.32 -2.14
N LYS A 150 -13.68 3.93 -3.05
CA LYS A 150 -15.11 3.78 -2.77
C LYS A 150 -15.36 2.73 -1.69
N TYR A 151 -14.76 1.55 -1.81
CA TYR A 151 -14.88 0.50 -0.81
C TYR A 151 -14.44 0.99 0.58
N CYS A 152 -13.28 1.65 0.67
CA CYS A 152 -12.77 2.16 1.94
C CYS A 152 -13.60 3.32 2.49
N ALA A 153 -14.14 4.20 1.65
CA ALA A 153 -15.01 5.29 2.11
C ALA A 153 -16.30 4.76 2.76
N GLU A 154 -16.80 3.61 2.29
CA GLU A 154 -18.01 2.96 2.80
C GLU A 154 -17.73 2.04 4.02
N ASN A 155 -16.57 1.36 4.04
CA ASN A 155 -16.33 0.24 4.98
C ASN A 155 -15.13 0.43 5.90
N MET A 156 -14.17 1.29 5.55
CA MET A 156 -12.89 1.46 6.24
C MET A 156 -12.56 2.92 6.51
N PRO A 157 -13.37 3.64 7.31
CA PRO A 157 -13.24 5.10 7.51
C PRO A 157 -11.92 5.55 8.16
N ARG A 158 -11.09 4.62 8.62
CA ARG A 158 -9.78 4.89 9.24
C ARG A 158 -8.60 4.47 8.35
N TRP A 159 -8.87 4.11 7.10
CA TRP A 159 -7.89 3.68 6.11
C TRP A 159 -7.59 4.80 5.12
N ASN A 160 -6.31 5.12 4.96
CA ASN A 160 -5.84 6.06 3.93
C ASN A 160 -5.79 5.34 2.59
N THR A 161 -6.56 5.79 1.62
CA THR A 161 -6.87 5.05 0.38
C THR A 161 -5.87 5.28 -0.74
N THR A 162 -5.08 6.35 -0.66
CA THR A 162 -4.11 6.71 -1.68
C THR A 162 -2.98 7.54 -1.07
N ASN A 163 -1.81 7.49 -1.70
CA ASN A 163 -0.69 8.38 -1.39
C ASN A 163 -0.21 9.02 -2.70
N PHE A 164 -0.18 10.35 -2.78
CA PHE A 164 0.33 11.05 -3.96
C PHE A 164 1.86 10.98 -3.98
N PHE A 165 2.39 10.11 -4.82
CA PHE A 165 3.82 9.80 -4.87
C PHE A 165 4.53 10.57 -5.97
N GLY A 166 4.97 11.79 -5.63
CA GLY A 166 5.79 12.62 -6.51
C GLY A 166 7.24 12.15 -6.60
N TYR A 167 7.76 11.58 -5.51
CA TYR A 167 9.14 11.11 -5.38
C TYR A 167 9.63 10.26 -6.57
N GLY A 168 8.80 9.38 -7.11
CA GLY A 168 9.16 8.57 -8.27
C GLY A 168 9.43 9.37 -9.56
N ALA A 169 8.77 10.51 -9.74
CA ALA A 169 9.02 11.39 -10.88
C ALA A 169 10.36 12.13 -10.73
N GLU A 170 10.68 12.59 -9.51
CA GLU A 170 11.98 13.20 -9.21
C GLU A 170 13.13 12.20 -9.40
N GLU A 171 13.01 10.99 -8.85
CA GLU A 171 14.01 9.92 -9.00
C GLU A 171 14.19 9.46 -10.46
N ALA A 172 13.16 9.62 -11.30
CA ALA A 172 13.25 9.39 -12.74
C ALA A 172 13.95 10.55 -13.50
N GLY A 173 14.38 11.61 -12.81
CA GLY A 173 15.05 12.77 -13.38
C GLY A 173 14.13 13.97 -13.65
N GLY A 174 12.89 13.94 -13.14
CA GLY A 174 11.96 15.06 -13.22
C GLY A 174 12.39 16.23 -12.33
N THR A 175 12.06 17.43 -12.75
CA THR A 175 12.21 18.65 -11.95
C THR A 175 11.11 18.77 -10.89
N ALA A 176 11.35 19.56 -9.84
CA ALA A 176 10.31 19.85 -8.84
C ALA A 176 9.00 20.43 -9.43
N VAL A 177 9.10 21.17 -10.55
CA VAL A 177 7.93 21.68 -11.27
C VAL A 177 7.15 20.54 -11.93
N GLU A 178 7.84 19.59 -12.57
CA GLU A 178 7.22 18.42 -13.20
C GLU A 178 6.60 17.49 -12.17
N GLU A 179 7.31 17.20 -11.08
CA GLU A 179 6.78 16.42 -9.96
C GLU A 179 5.47 17.03 -9.44
N THR A 180 5.50 18.32 -9.11
CA THR A 180 4.33 19.02 -8.58
C THR A 180 3.18 19.03 -9.57
N ALA A 181 3.47 19.32 -10.85
CA ALA A 181 2.46 19.36 -11.90
C ALA A 181 1.81 17.98 -12.13
N LEU A 182 2.60 16.91 -12.17
CA LEU A 182 2.12 15.54 -12.32
C LEU A 182 1.24 15.12 -11.14
N MET A 183 1.64 15.43 -9.91
CA MET A 183 0.87 15.07 -8.71
C MET A 183 -0.47 15.82 -8.65
N LEU A 184 -0.48 17.12 -8.94
CA LEU A 184 -1.71 17.89 -8.98
C LEU A 184 -2.63 17.43 -10.12
N ALA A 185 -2.09 17.14 -11.30
CA ALA A 185 -2.85 16.63 -12.43
C ALA A 185 -3.51 15.28 -12.10
N TYR A 186 -2.76 14.35 -11.51
CA TYR A 186 -3.29 13.06 -11.08
C TYR A 186 -4.34 13.22 -9.98
N GLY A 187 -4.11 14.09 -8.98
CA GLY A 187 -5.10 14.36 -7.93
C GLY A 187 -6.42 14.89 -8.47
N ILE A 188 -6.37 15.85 -9.40
CA ILE A 188 -7.56 16.40 -10.06
C ILE A 188 -8.31 15.31 -10.82
N ASP A 189 -7.60 14.48 -11.59
CA ASP A 189 -8.20 13.42 -12.41
C ASP A 189 -8.82 12.31 -11.54
N LEU A 190 -8.12 11.89 -10.49
CA LEU A 190 -8.61 10.89 -9.53
C LEU A 190 -9.87 11.37 -8.81
N VAL A 191 -9.91 12.61 -8.33
CA VAL A 191 -11.10 13.17 -7.67
C VAL A 191 -12.28 13.24 -8.64
N ARG A 192 -12.05 13.67 -9.89
CA ARG A 192 -13.10 13.68 -10.92
C ARG A 192 -13.64 12.27 -11.19
N ALA A 193 -12.77 11.27 -11.27
CA ALA A 193 -13.17 9.88 -11.47
C ALA A 193 -13.97 9.33 -10.26
N CYS A 194 -13.56 9.65 -9.04
CA CYS A 194 -14.31 9.32 -7.82
C CYS A 194 -15.70 9.96 -7.82
N ILE A 195 -15.82 11.25 -8.16
CA ILE A 195 -17.11 11.96 -8.25
C ILE A 195 -18.00 11.33 -9.32
N ALA A 196 -17.45 10.99 -10.48
CA ALA A 196 -18.18 10.29 -11.54
C ALA A 196 -18.70 8.90 -11.10
N SER A 197 -18.07 8.28 -10.09
CA SER A 197 -18.50 7.00 -9.50
C SER A 197 -19.54 7.12 -8.37
N GLY A 198 -19.92 8.35 -8.02
CA GLY A 198 -20.94 8.67 -7.01
C GLY A 198 -20.40 9.10 -5.64
N LEU A 199 -19.08 9.27 -5.47
CA LEU A 199 -18.49 9.81 -4.24
C LEU A 199 -18.56 11.34 -4.20
N THR A 200 -18.55 11.93 -3.01
CA THR A 200 -18.25 13.37 -2.85
C THR A 200 -16.74 13.61 -2.94
N ALA A 201 -16.33 14.87 -3.12
CA ALA A 201 -14.91 15.23 -3.08
C ALA A 201 -14.27 14.87 -1.73
N ASP A 202 -14.97 15.15 -0.61
CA ASP A 202 -14.49 14.83 0.74
C ASP A 202 -14.42 13.32 0.99
N GLN A 203 -15.27 12.52 0.35
CA GLN A 203 -15.17 11.05 0.40
C GLN A 203 -14.02 10.51 -0.45
N ALA A 204 -13.69 11.19 -1.55
CA ALA A 204 -12.61 10.79 -2.45
C ALA A 204 -11.23 11.02 -1.83
N LEU A 205 -11.05 12.16 -1.15
CA LEU A 205 -9.82 12.59 -0.47
C LEU A 205 -10.16 13.37 0.82
N PRO A 206 -10.40 12.67 1.95
CA PRO A 206 -10.74 13.28 3.24
C PRO A 206 -9.57 13.98 3.95
#